data_AF-A0A5C8AT23-F1
#
_entry.id   AF-A0A5C8AT23-F1
#
_cell.length_a   1.000
_cell.length_b   1.000
_cell.length_c   1.000
_cell.angle_alpha   90.00
_cell.angle_beta   90.00
_cell.angle_gamma   90.00
#
_symmetry.space_group_name_H-M   'P 1'
#
loop_
_entity.id
_entity.type
_entity.pdbx_description
1 polymer ?
#
loop_
_entity_poly.entity_id
_entity_poly.type
_entity_poly.pdbx_seq_one_letter_code
_entity_poly.pdbx_strand_id
1 'polypeptide(L)'
;ALSKARFEFRWEDQFNLGLDPDRAREFHDETLPKDSAKVAHFCSMCGPHFCSMKITQEVRDFASSQGLSETDALQKGMEVKAIEFVKTGAEIYKKS
;
A
#
# COMPACT_ATOMS: atom_id res chain seq x y z
N ALA A 1 -2.02 2.33 -19.50
CA ALA A 1 -1.95 3.63 -18.80
C ALA A 1 -2.66 3.57 -17.44
N LEU A 2 -3.98 3.33 -17.41
CA LEU A 2 -4.80 3.33 -16.18
C LEU A 2 -4.31 2.36 -15.08
N SER A 3 -4.03 1.10 -15.42
CA SER A 3 -3.59 0.11 -14.43
C SER A 3 -2.26 0.47 -13.76
N LYS A 4 -1.38 1.16 -14.49
CA LYS A 4 -0.13 1.68 -13.93
C LYS A 4 -0.39 2.83 -12.96
N ALA A 5 -1.28 3.77 -13.30
CA ALA A 5 -1.70 4.84 -12.40
C ALA A 5 -2.33 4.30 -11.10
N ARG A 6 -3.13 3.22 -11.19
CA ARG A 6 -3.66 2.49 -10.02
C ARG A 6 -2.55 1.97 -9.12
N PHE A 7 -1.60 1.24 -9.70
CA PHE A 7 -0.51 0.62 -8.94
C PHE A 7 0.43 1.66 -8.28
N GLU A 8 0.65 2.79 -8.96
CA GLU A 8 1.51 3.88 -8.48
C GLU A 8 0.76 4.91 -7.62
N PHE A 9 -0.51 4.67 -7.29
CA PHE A 9 -1.34 5.59 -6.51
C PHE A 9 -1.43 7.02 -7.07
N ARG A 10 -1.33 7.15 -8.40
CA ARG A 10 -1.55 8.43 -9.11
C ARG A 10 -3.05 8.64 -9.32
N TRP A 11 -3.74 9.01 -8.24
CA TRP A 11 -5.20 9.07 -8.20
C TRP A 11 -5.80 10.00 -9.26
N GLU A 12 -5.27 11.21 -9.42
CA GLU A 12 -5.78 12.14 -10.45
C GLU A 12 -5.59 11.59 -11.87
N ASP A 13 -4.43 10.99 -12.16
CA ASP A 13 -4.20 10.36 -13.46
C ASP A 13 -5.15 9.18 -13.67
N GLN A 14 -5.41 8.40 -12.62
CA GLN A 14 -6.36 7.29 -12.68
C GLN A 14 -7.79 7.78 -12.96
N PHE A 15 -8.24 8.87 -12.34
CA PHE A 15 -9.57 9.43 -12.62
C PHE A 15 -9.65 9.95 -14.05
N ASN A 16 -8.65 10.73 -14.48
CA ASN A 16 -8.63 11.34 -15.81
C ASN A 16 -8.52 10.31 -16.94
N LEU A 17 -7.94 9.14 -16.67
CA LEU A 17 -7.88 8.01 -17.60
C LEU A 17 -9.14 7.12 -17.56
N GLY A 18 -10.07 7.39 -16.65
CA GLY A 18 -11.36 6.72 -16.56
C GLY A 18 -12.31 7.15 -17.68
N LEU A 19 -13.33 6.32 -17.96
CA LEU A 19 -14.36 6.65 -18.94
C LEU A 19 -15.23 7.83 -18.49
N ASP A 20 -15.45 7.94 -17.18
CA ASP A 20 -16.14 9.03 -16.51
C ASP A 20 -15.27 9.50 -15.33
N PRO A 21 -14.41 10.51 -15.56
CA PRO A 21 -13.50 11.02 -14.53
C PRO A 21 -14.20 11.60 -13.30
N ASP A 22 -15.33 12.27 -13.51
CA ASP A 22 -16.07 12.93 -12.43
C ASP A 22 -16.67 11.90 -11.48
N ARG A 23 -17.31 10.87 -12.04
CA ARG A 23 -17.85 9.76 -11.25
C ARG A 23 -16.78 8.98 -10.52
N ALA A 24 -15.61 8.77 -11.14
CA ALA A 24 -14.50 8.05 -10.52
C ALA A 24 -13.96 8.77 -9.28
N ARG A 25 -13.90 10.10 -9.30
CA ARG A 25 -13.46 10.93 -8.18
C ARG A 25 -14.51 11.01 -7.09
N GLU A 26 -15.78 11.16 -7.46
CA GLU A 26 -16.90 11.16 -6.51
C GLU A 26 -16.87 9.89 -5.66
N PHE A 27 -16.74 8.71 -6.28
CA PHE A 27 -16.65 7.44 -5.54
C PHE A 27 -15.46 7.33 -4.59
N HIS A 28 -14.31 7.91 -4.94
CA HIS A 28 -13.18 7.97 -4.03
C HIS A 28 -13.48 8.89 -2.84
N ASP A 29 -14.06 10.06 -3.11
CA ASP A 29 -14.24 11.14 -2.14
C ASP A 29 -15.42 10.94 -1.19
N GLU A 30 -16.37 10.08 -1.54
CA GLU A 30 -17.43 9.60 -0.64
C GLU A 30 -16.88 9.10 0.70
N THR A 31 -15.67 8.53 0.70
CA THR A 31 -15.04 7.95 1.90
C THR A 31 -13.72 8.63 2.29
N LEU A 32 -13.03 9.26 1.34
CA LEU A 32 -11.73 9.91 1.54
C LEU A 32 -11.72 11.33 0.94
N PRO A 33 -12.51 12.28 1.48
CA PRO A 33 -12.76 13.58 0.85
C PRO A 33 -11.58 14.56 0.90
N LYS A 34 -10.55 14.29 1.71
CA LYS A 34 -9.40 15.20 1.86
C LYS A 34 -8.49 15.07 0.65
N ASP A 35 -7.96 16.19 0.15
CA ASP A 35 -6.98 16.20 -0.95
C ASP A 35 -5.73 15.35 -0.64
N SER A 36 -5.34 15.27 0.63
CA SER A 36 -4.25 14.41 1.08
C SER A 36 -4.47 12.92 0.78
N ALA A 37 -5.72 12.49 0.56
CA ALA A 37 -6.02 11.11 0.17
C ALA A 37 -5.69 10.83 -1.31
N LYS A 38 -5.63 11.86 -2.17
CA LYS A 38 -5.23 11.73 -3.58
C LYS A 38 -3.73 11.47 -3.77
N VAL A 39 -2.95 11.57 -2.70
CA VAL A 39 -1.53 11.18 -2.64
C VAL A 39 -1.31 9.97 -1.71
N ALA A 40 -2.38 9.38 -1.18
CA ALA A 40 -2.26 8.26 -0.25
C ALA A 40 -2.01 6.95 -0.99
N HIS A 41 -1.09 6.14 -0.44
CA HIS A 41 -0.79 4.79 -0.93
C HIS A 41 -1.79 3.73 -0.41
N PHE A 42 -3.08 4.07 -0.38
CA PHE A 42 -4.16 3.14 -0.07
C PHE A 42 -5.51 3.72 -0.54
N CYS A 43 -6.51 2.85 -0.66
CA CYS A 43 -7.90 3.25 -0.86
C CYS A 43 -8.74 2.97 0.40
N SER A 44 -9.99 3.41 0.40
CA SER A 44 -10.93 3.20 1.51
C SER A 44 -11.30 1.74 1.78
N MET A 45 -11.06 0.83 0.83
CA MET A 45 -11.39 -0.60 1.00
C MET A 45 -10.42 -1.31 1.94
N CYS A 46 -9.11 -1.10 1.78
CA CYS A 46 -8.08 -1.87 2.50
C CYS A 46 -7.38 -1.06 3.61
N GLY A 47 -7.49 0.28 3.56
CA GLY A 47 -6.82 1.15 4.52
C GLY A 47 -5.28 1.10 4.43
N PRO A 48 -4.59 1.85 5.30
CA PRO A 48 -3.14 2.12 5.18
C PRO A 48 -2.25 0.91 5.47
N HIS A 49 -2.76 -0.10 6.19
CA HIS A 49 -1.98 -1.25 6.65
C HIS A 49 -2.16 -2.52 5.81
N PHE A 50 -3.28 -2.64 5.08
CA PHE A 50 -3.64 -3.87 4.36
C PHE A 50 -3.79 -3.68 2.85
N CYS A 51 -3.40 -2.53 2.31
CA CYS A 51 -3.43 -2.31 0.86
C CYS A 51 -2.41 -3.23 0.16
N SER A 52 -2.92 -4.19 -0.62
CA SER A 52 -2.11 -5.19 -1.32
C SER A 52 -1.06 -4.56 -2.24
N MET A 53 -1.42 -3.53 -3.00
CA MET A 53 -0.49 -2.86 -3.92
C MET A 53 0.68 -2.20 -3.18
N LYS A 54 0.41 -1.55 -2.04
CA LYS A 54 1.43 -0.95 -1.18
C LYS A 54 2.36 -2.02 -0.61
N ILE A 55 1.80 -3.10 -0.07
CA ILE A 55 2.58 -4.22 0.48
C ILE A 55 3.47 -4.83 -0.61
N THR A 56 2.95 -5.03 -1.82
CA THR A 56 3.75 -5.53 -2.95
C THR A 56 4.90 -4.58 -3.28
N GLN A 57 4.67 -3.27 -3.29
CA GLN A 57 5.74 -2.29 -3.53
C GLN A 57 6.81 -2.35 -2.43
N GLU A 58 6.41 -2.41 -1.15
CA GLU A 58 7.34 -2.52 -0.02
C GLU A 58 8.20 -3.81 -0.10
N VAL A 59 7.61 -4.93 -0.51
CA VAL A 59 8.35 -6.20 -0.72
C VAL A 59 9.35 -6.06 -1.86
N ARG A 60 8.97 -5.43 -2.98
CA ARG A 60 9.86 -5.21 -4.13
C ARG A 60 11.01 -4.26 -3.79
N ASP A 61 10.74 -3.20 -3.06
CA ASP A 61 11.74 -2.23 -2.64
C ASP A 61 12.73 -2.89 -1.66
N PHE A 62 12.23 -3.68 -0.72
CA PHE A 62 13.06 -4.48 0.18
C PHE A 62 13.94 -5.47 -0.59
N ALA A 63 13.37 -6.22 -1.53
CA ALA A 63 14.10 -7.15 -2.39
C ALA A 63 15.23 -6.44 -3.16
N SER A 64 14.91 -5.31 -3.80
CA SER A 64 15.87 -4.52 -4.56
C SER A 64 17.00 -3.97 -3.68
N SER A 65 16.68 -3.45 -2.49
CA SER A 65 17.68 -2.91 -1.55
C SER A 65 18.67 -3.97 -1.03
N GLN A 66 18.23 -5.23 -0.97
CA GLN A 66 19.01 -6.35 -0.43
C GLN A 66 19.64 -7.22 -1.53
N GLY A 67 19.37 -6.93 -2.81
CA GLY A 67 19.79 -7.77 -3.94
C GLY A 67 19.18 -9.17 -3.94
N LEU A 68 17.97 -9.31 -3.37
CA LEU A 68 17.25 -10.58 -3.23
C LEU A 68 16.20 -10.75 -4.31
N SER A 69 15.82 -12.00 -4.59
CA SER A 69 14.61 -12.29 -5.36
C SER A 69 13.36 -11.92 -4.54
N GLU A 70 12.20 -11.71 -5.19
CA GLU A 70 10.94 -11.42 -4.47
C GLU A 70 10.57 -12.53 -3.46
N THR A 71 10.81 -13.80 -3.81
CA THR A 71 10.53 -14.95 -2.92
C THR A 71 11.45 -14.97 -1.71
N ASP A 72 12.74 -14.69 -1.90
CA ASP A 72 13.70 -14.65 -0.79
C ASP A 72 13.45 -13.43 0.11
N ALA A 73 13.05 -12.31 -0.49
CA ALA A 73 12.69 -11.10 0.22
C ALA A 73 11.47 -11.30 1.14
N LEU A 74 10.45 -12.05 0.69
CA LEU A 74 9.30 -12.42 1.52
C LEU A 74 9.74 -13.23 2.74
N GLN A 75 10.50 -14.31 2.52
CA GLN A 75 10.99 -15.16 3.60
C GLN A 75 11.83 -14.34 4.59
N LYS A 76 12.74 -13.50 4.07
CA LYS A 76 13.63 -12.69 4.92
C LYS A 76 12.88 -11.59 5.67
N GLY A 77 11.91 -10.94 5.04
CA GLY A 77 11.06 -9.93 5.68
C GLY A 77 10.26 -10.52 6.84
N MET A 78 9.70 -11.73 6.66
CA MET A 78 8.99 -12.46 7.71
C MET A 78 9.89 -12.83 8.87
N GLU A 79 11.13 -13.28 8.61
CA GLU A 79 12.13 -13.52 9.67
C GLU A 79 12.42 -12.25 10.48
N VAL A 80 12.65 -11.12 9.81
CA VAL A 80 12.91 -9.83 10.47
C VAL A 80 11.73 -9.41 11.35
N LYS A 81 10.50 -9.51 10.83
CA LYS A 81 9.28 -9.17 11.58
C LYS A 81 9.02 -10.12 12.76
N ALA A 82 9.32 -11.40 12.62
CA ALA A 82 9.24 -12.37 13.72
C ALA A 82 10.23 -12.01 14.85
N ILE A 83 11.47 -11.66 14.50
CA ILE A 83 12.47 -11.20 15.47
C ILE A 83 12.01 -9.90 16.15
N GLU A 84 11.46 -8.95 15.40
CA GLU A 84 10.90 -7.69 15.95
C GLU A 84 9.76 -7.98 16.94
N PHE A 85 8.83 -8.87 16.60
CA PHE A 85 7.72 -9.26 17.47
C PHE A 85 8.22 -9.82 18.81
N VAL A 86 9.16 -10.78 18.76
CA VAL A 86 9.76 -11.36 19.98
C VAL A 86 10.51 -10.30 20.80
N LYS A 87 11.30 -9.43 20.16
CA LYS A 87 12.02 -8.35 20.84
C LYS A 87 11.10 -7.33 21.52
N THR A 88 9.91 -7.13 20.97
CA THR A 88 8.92 -6.18 21.52
C THR A 88 7.98 -6.81 22.55
N GLY A 89 8.34 -7.98 23.11
CA GLY A 89 7.62 -8.62 24.20
C GLY A 89 6.67 -9.74 23.78
N ALA A 90 6.59 -10.07 22.48
CA ALA A 90 5.67 -11.07 21.94
C ALA A 90 4.19 -10.82 22.31
N GLU A 91 3.82 -9.56 22.50
CA GLU A 91 2.45 -9.16 22.82
C GLU A 91 1.68 -8.80 21.54
N ILE A 92 0.52 -9.43 21.36
CA ILE A 92 -0.39 -9.13 20.23
C ILE A 92 -1.00 -7.74 20.40
N TYR A 93 -1.32 -7.35 21.64
CA TYR A 93 -1.93 -6.07 21.97
C TYR A 93 -0.93 -5.20 22.71
N LYS A 94 -0.39 -4.18 22.04
CA LYS A 94 0.42 -3.14 22.69
C LYS A 94 -0.50 -2.08 23.27
N LYS A 95 -0.24 -1.64 24.51
CA LYS A 95 -0.91 -0.46 25.07
C LYS A 95 -0.45 0.78 24.30
N SER A 96 -1.38 1.40 23.58
CA SER A 96 -1.22 2.65 22.85
C SER A 96 -0.95 3.84 23.77
#